data_AF-A0A929C1D5-F1
#
_entry.id   AF-A0A929C1D5-F1
#
_cell.length_a   1.000
_cell.length_b   1.000
_cell.length_c   1.000
_cell.angle_alpha   90.00
_cell.angle_beta   90.00
_cell.angle_gamma   90.00
#
_symmetry.space_group_name_H-M   'P 1'
#
loop_
_entity.id
_entity.type
_entity.pdbx_description
1 polymer ?
#
loop_
_entity_poly.entity_id
_entity_poly.type
_entity_poly.pdbx_seq_one_letter_code
_entity_poly.pdbx_strand_id
1 'polypeptide(L)'
;MDIKHVSPEYKCLGSITVNPRGQVVIPANARRELGIKSGDTLLVFKILHDQVLALVKVGTLEQVLRDMSKHMADLERLMKEHKPEAASKGKGD
;
A
#
# COMPACT_ATOMS: atom_id res chain seq x y z
N MET A 1 -9.53 -22.23 7.61
CA MET A 1 -9.19 -21.33 8.73
C MET A 1 -8.78 -20.01 8.13
N ASP A 2 -9.51 -18.96 8.49
CA ASP A 2 -9.58 -17.66 7.80
C ASP A 2 -8.26 -16.90 7.76
N ILE A 3 -7.75 -16.68 6.56
CA ILE A 3 -6.71 -15.68 6.27
C ILE A 3 -7.40 -14.32 6.36
N LYS A 4 -7.53 -13.79 7.58
CA LYS A 4 -8.00 -12.41 7.78
C LYS A 4 -6.91 -11.45 7.30
N HIS A 5 -7.02 -11.10 6.02
CA HIS A 5 -6.98 -9.70 5.56
C HIS A 5 -5.81 -8.88 6.16
N VAL A 6 -4.59 -9.07 5.63
CA VAL A 6 -3.64 -7.94 5.54
C VAL A 6 -4.21 -7.02 4.47
N SER A 7 -5.22 -6.26 4.81
CA SER A 7 -5.80 -5.28 3.91
C SER A 7 -5.63 -3.93 4.58
N PRO A 8 -4.88 -3.02 3.94
CA PRO A 8 -4.92 -1.63 4.41
C PRO A 8 -6.39 -1.22 4.43
N GLU A 9 -6.84 -0.60 5.52
CA GLU A 9 -8.21 -0.07 5.60
C GLU A 9 -8.44 0.88 4.42
N TYR A 10 -9.13 0.39 3.38
CA TYR A 10 -9.46 1.21 2.22
C TYR A 10 -10.58 2.15 2.62
N LYS A 11 -10.23 3.37 2.99
CA LYS A 11 -11.18 4.44 3.31
C LYS A 11 -11.44 5.30 2.08
N CYS A 12 -12.69 5.34 1.61
CA CYS A 12 -13.10 6.25 0.55
C CYS A 12 -13.18 7.69 1.10
N LEU A 13 -12.37 8.60 0.56
CA LEU A 13 -12.32 10.02 0.97
C LEU A 13 -13.20 10.92 0.09
N GLY A 14 -13.90 10.34 -0.89
CA GLY A 14 -14.82 11.00 -1.81
C GLY A 14 -14.72 10.48 -3.25
N SER A 15 -15.59 10.97 -4.11
CA SER A 15 -15.57 10.74 -5.56
C SER A 15 -15.15 12.01 -6.30
N ILE A 16 -14.37 11.85 -7.37
CA ILE A 16 -13.91 12.97 -8.21
C ILE A 16 -14.17 12.64 -9.67
N THR A 17 -14.40 13.66 -10.49
CA THR A 17 -14.57 13.53 -11.94
C THR A 17 -13.43 14.26 -12.63
N VAL A 18 -12.92 13.67 -13.71
CA VAL A 18 -11.89 14.27 -14.55
C VAL A 18 -12.53 15.36 -15.40
N ASN A 19 -11.96 16.57 -15.37
CA ASN A 19 -12.47 17.67 -16.20
C ASN A 19 -12.02 17.52 -17.67
N PRO A 20 -12.53 18.35 -18.61
CA PRO A 20 -12.13 18.27 -20.02
C PRO A 20 -10.64 18.50 -20.30
N ARG A 21 -9.89 19.03 -19.33
CA ARG A 21 -8.43 19.23 -19.40
C ARG A 21 -7.64 18.06 -18.81
N GLY A 22 -8.31 16.97 -18.41
CA GLY A 22 -7.67 15.82 -17.78
C GLY A 22 -7.28 16.03 -16.32
N GLN A 23 -7.79 17.08 -15.67
CA GLN A 23 -7.42 17.40 -14.28
C GLN A 23 -8.45 16.85 -13.30
N VAL A 24 -7.98 16.58 -12.09
CA VAL A 24 -8.82 16.20 -10.95
C VAL A 24 -8.61 17.16 -9.79
N VAL A 25 -9.66 17.36 -9.00
CA VAL A 25 -9.59 18.17 -7.77
C VAL A 25 -9.44 17.23 -6.58
N ILE A 26 -8.42 17.42 -5.76
CA ILE A 26 -8.24 16.63 -4.54
C ILE A 26 -9.34 17.03 -3.52
N PRO A 27 -10.20 16.09 -3.08
CA PRO A 27 -11.26 16.39 -2.12
C PRO A 27 -10.74 17.03 -0.84
N ALA A 28 -11.52 17.93 -0.25
CA ALA A 28 -11.12 18.61 0.98
C ALA A 28 -10.80 17.64 2.13
N ASN A 29 -11.55 16.53 2.22
CA ASN A 29 -11.32 15.49 3.22
C ASN A 29 -9.95 14.83 3.03
N ALA A 30 -9.62 14.44 1.78
CA ALA A 30 -8.32 13.87 1.44
C ALA A 30 -7.16 14.84 1.72
N ARG A 31 -7.32 16.14 1.41
CA ARG A 31 -6.30 17.15 1.71
C ARG A 31 -6.02 17.26 3.21
N ARG A 32 -7.06 17.27 4.04
CA ARG A 32 -6.90 17.38 5.51
C ARG A 32 -6.25 16.12 6.10
N GLU A 33 -6.71 14.94 5.70
CA GLU A 33 -6.25 13.67 6.26
C GLU A 33 -4.81 13.33 5.83
N LEU A 34 -4.45 13.65 4.58
CA LEU A 34 -3.12 13.40 4.03
C LEU A 34 -2.15 14.59 4.22
N GLY A 35 -2.59 15.67 4.86
CA GLY A 35 -1.77 16.86 5.09
C GLY A 35 -1.26 17.54 3.81
N ILE A 36 -2.05 17.51 2.73
CA ILE A 36 -1.71 18.10 1.43
C ILE A 36 -2.06 19.59 1.44
N LYS A 37 -1.06 20.42 1.15
CA LYS A 37 -1.12 21.88 1.13
C LYS A 37 -0.82 22.42 -0.27
N SER A 38 -1.21 23.66 -0.52
CA SER A 38 -0.84 24.36 -1.75
C SER A 38 0.69 24.43 -1.88
N GLY A 39 1.21 24.14 -3.07
CA GLY A 39 2.65 24.10 -3.34
C GLY A 39 3.31 22.74 -3.07
N ASP A 40 2.60 21.76 -2.50
CA ASP A 40 3.11 20.39 -2.40
C ASP A 40 3.24 19.75 -3.79
N THR A 41 4.37 19.07 -4.00
CA THR A 41 4.59 18.22 -5.18
C THR A 41 4.18 16.78 -4.87
N LEU A 42 3.37 16.18 -5.75
CA LEU A 42 2.96 14.79 -5.69
C LEU A 42 3.58 14.02 -6.88
N LEU A 43 4.13 12.85 -6.61
CA LEU A 43 4.51 11.86 -7.60
C LEU A 43 3.29 11.06 -8.02
N VAL A 44 3.24 10.67 -9.29
CA VAL A 44 2.14 9.91 -9.88
C VAL A 44 2.66 8.56 -10.33
N PHE A 45 2.03 7.47 -9.88
CA PHE A 45 2.41 6.11 -10.22
C PHE A 45 1.21 5.34 -10.77
N LYS A 46 1.50 4.42 -11.70
CA LYS A 46 0.60 3.34 -12.08
C LYS A 46 0.91 2.12 -11.21
N ILE A 47 -0.10 1.56 -10.55
CA ILE A 47 0.03 0.36 -9.71
C ILE A 47 -1.08 -0.65 -10.04
N LEU A 48 -0.97 -1.85 -9.49
CA LEU A 48 -1.92 -2.96 -9.71
C LEU A 48 -2.20 -3.24 -11.20
N HIS A 49 -1.13 -3.47 -11.97
CA HIS A 49 -1.21 -3.76 -13.40
C HIS A 49 -1.94 -2.66 -14.19
N ASP A 50 -1.57 -1.40 -13.97
CA ASP A 50 -2.09 -0.22 -14.66
C ASP A 50 -3.57 0.12 -14.39
N GLN A 51 -4.19 -0.53 -13.40
CA GLN A 51 -5.59 -0.29 -13.04
C GLN A 51 -5.78 0.82 -12.01
N VAL A 52 -4.72 1.20 -11.29
CA VAL A 52 -4.80 2.19 -10.22
C VAL A 52 -3.77 3.29 -10.40
N LEU A 53 -4.25 4.53 -10.30
CA LEU A 53 -3.43 5.73 -10.25
C LEU A 53 -3.16 6.10 -8.78
N ALA A 54 -1.91 6.06 -8.37
CA ALA A 54 -1.49 6.42 -7.01
C ALA A 54 -0.78 7.78 -7.00
N LEU A 55 -1.08 8.60 -5.98
CA LEU A 55 -0.44 9.89 -5.74
C LEU A 55 0.34 9.82 -4.42
N VAL A 56 1.61 10.20 -4.45
CA VAL A 56 2.49 10.14 -3.26
C VAL A 56 3.18 11.49 -3.07
N LYS A 57 3.10 12.07 -1.88
CA LYS A 57 3.78 13.33 -1.58
C LYS A 57 5.29 13.12 -1.52
N VAL A 58 6.05 13.94 -2.26
CA VAL A 58 7.52 13.81 -2.39
C VAL A 58 8.19 13.79 -1.01
N GLY A 59 7.82 14.72 -0.12
CA GLY A 59 8.39 14.81 1.23
C GLY A 59 8.04 13.63 2.16
N THR A 60 7.17 12.71 1.73
CA THR A 60 6.79 11.51 2.50
C THR A 60 7.30 10.23 1.86
N LEU A 61 7.95 10.30 0.70
CA LEU A 61 8.34 9.13 -0.08
C LEU A 61 9.22 8.16 0.71
N GLU A 62 10.23 8.68 1.42
CA GLU A 62 11.10 7.84 2.23
C GLU A 62 10.33 7.12 3.34
N GLN A 63 9.34 7.79 3.95
CA GLN A 63 8.53 7.20 5.01
C GLN A 63 7.67 6.06 4.45
N VAL A 64 7.04 6.28 3.29
CA VAL A 64 6.27 5.25 2.59
C VAL A 64 7.14 4.03 2.28
N LEU A 65 8.35 4.23 1.75
CA LEU A 65 9.28 3.13 1.46
C LEU A 65 9.71 2.39 2.73
N ARG A 66 9.97 3.11 3.83
CA ARG A 66 10.29 2.52 5.14
C ARG A 66 9.14 1.66 5.66
N ASP A 67 7.92 2.17 5.59
CA ASP A 67 6.74 1.47 6.10
C ASP A 67 6.44 0.22 5.26
N MET A 68 6.53 0.30 3.92
CA MET A 68 6.42 -0.86 3.04
C MET A 68 7.49 -1.92 3.34
N SER A 69 8.73 -1.51 3.57
CA SER A 69 9.84 -2.41 3.90
C SER A 69 9.60 -3.15 5.23
N LYS A 70 9.06 -2.45 6.24
CA LYS A 70 8.67 -3.07 7.51
C LYS A 70 7.58 -4.11 7.32
N HIS A 71 6.52 -3.79 6.57
CA HIS A 71 5.45 -4.74 6.28
C HIS A 71 5.94 -5.99 5.55
N MET A 72 6.91 -5.85 4.63
CA MET A 72 7.53 -7.00 3.97
C MET A 72 8.38 -7.85 4.91
N ALA A 73 9.14 -7.22 5.82
CA ALA A 73 9.92 -7.94 6.82
C ALA A 73 9.03 -8.70 7.81
N ASP A 74 7.92 -8.11 8.23
CA ASP A 74 6.94 -8.77 9.10
C ASP A 74 6.24 -9.93 8.37
N LEU A 75 5.90 -9.77 7.09
CA LEU A 75 5.40 -10.87 6.26
C LEU A 75 6.43 -12.02 6.15
N GLU A 76 7.72 -11.70 5.92
CA GLU A 76 8.77 -12.71 5.84
C GLU A 76 8.92 -13.50 7.15
N ARG A 77 8.82 -12.82 8.30
CA ARG A 77 8.83 -13.48 9.63
C ARG A 77 7.65 -14.43 9.81
N LEU A 78 6.45 -13.97 9.46
CA LEU A 78 5.25 -14.82 9.52
C LEU A 78 5.37 -16.06 8.61
N MET A 79 5.97 -15.91 7.43
CA MET A 79 6.23 -17.04 6.52
C MET A 79 7.28 -18.01 7.07
N LYS A 80 8.31 -17.52 7.77
CA LYS A 80 9.33 -18.37 8.41
C LYS A 80 8.75 -19.14 9.60
N GLU A 81 7.88 -18.52 10.39
CA GLU A 81 7.21 -19.16 11.54
C GLU A 81 6.21 -20.24 11.12
N HIS A 82 5.68 -20.17 9.90
CA HIS A 82 4.76 -21.16 9.33
C HIS A 82 5.42 -22.19 8.40
N LYS A 83 6.75 -22.34 8.44
CA LYS A 83 7.41 -23.45 7.73
C LYS A 83 6.93 -24.77 8.36
N PRO A 84 6.17 -25.63 7.65
CA PRO A 84 5.85 -26.94 8.20
C PRO A 84 7.17 -27.69 8.39
N GLU A 85 7.40 -28.16 9.61
CA GLU A 85 8.48 -29.08 9.95
C GLU A 85 8.19 -30.44 9.29
N ALA A 86 8.32 -30.51 7.97
CA ALA A 86 8.23 -31.72 7.19
C ALA A 86 9.60 -32.02 6.58
N ALA A 87 10.57 -32.27 7.46
CA ALA A 87 11.80 -32.98 7.11
C ALA A 87 12.41 -33.61 8.37
N SER A 88 11.64 -34.42 9.11
CA SER A 88 12.24 -35.44 9.97
C SER A 88 11.67 -36.83 9.65
N LYS A 89 12.59 -37.77 9.45
CA LYS A 89 12.43 -39.24 9.46
C LYS A 89 11.85 -39.91 8.21
N GLY A 90 12.72 -40.15 7.24
CA GLY A 90 12.73 -41.42 6.50
C GLY A 90 13.63 -42.41 7.24
N LYS A 91 13.01 -43.38 7.93
CA LYS A 91 13.66 -44.49 8.63
C LYS A 91 13.57 -45.73 7.73
N GLY A 92 14.73 -46.38 7.52
CA GLY A 92 14.94 -47.80 7.19
C GLY A 92 14.04 -48.51 6.19
N ASP A 93 14.65 -49.05 5.14
CA ASP A 93 14.79 -50.50 4.99
C ASP A 93 16.18 -50.81 4.41
#